data_AF-A0A8D8JHX2-F1
#
_entry.id   AF-A0A8D8JHX2-F1
#
_cell.length_a   1.000
_cell.length_b   1.000
_cell.length_c   1.000
_cell.angle_alpha   90.00
_cell.angle_beta   90.00
_cell.angle_gamma   90.00
#
_symmetry.space_group_name_H-M   'P 1'
#
loop_
_entity.id
_entity.type
_entity.pdbx_description
1 polymer ?
#
loop_
_entity_poly.entity_id
_entity_poly.type
_entity_poly.pdbx_seq_one_letter_code
_entity_poly.pdbx_strand_id
1 'polypeptide(L)'
;MTENSKAPTVCVSLYLDTVYELETAIEEAARSNFQSITIPMVHRRFEREFVEEPLKTAHQCFTRSDLLLTSGQWLNRVICRLSNNVDCDSADGDVRKQGEATMRQEISYAEHLVQTGYVMVRLKSGNCANLARVVGHGLKGILLAEVPMVDLKAAQATWRADVEEDVSVEDPWNWWNNFRSYVDHDTHVKVALEFTADIPKKEEIYRWLGEPVDAIVISSSIFLTNSNNYPVLSKAHQELLVLFHRTLGCHFILKANPEDKRLVHYSDYIKYILKANYVKDPMTGYDDLLEIPLQPLYDNLDSFTYEVFEKDPVKYILYQNAIEQALRDRVPTAELDTRTSIIMVVGGGRGPLVRATINASIKSKRKVKVYVIEKNPNAIVTLSALIRELWRDRNVELISTDMREFEPPEKADILVSELLGSFGDNELSPECLDGAQKHLKPDGISIPCKSTSYLNPVMTTKIYNQIRSLEKSPHAKDRIVTSRYMEGSYVAYLKNVYHIDAPQPLFEFVHPNPAPIIDNSRSACLTFKASLDCVMHGFTGYFDAVLYKDITISIHPYSHTRGLGSWFSMFFPMTEPVQIRRGDEIRVNFWRCVASHKVWYEWNMTAPRQSHIHNVQGRGMPIWK
;
A
#
# COMPACT_ATOMS: atom_id res chain seq x y z
N MET A 1 -9.04 25.56 -8.43
CA MET A 1 -9.44 25.69 -7.01
C MET A 1 -8.18 25.80 -6.17
N THR A 2 -7.86 27.01 -5.73
CA THR A 2 -6.82 27.28 -4.74
C THR A 2 -7.41 27.11 -3.36
N GLU A 3 -7.33 25.90 -2.81
CA GLU A 3 -7.50 25.67 -1.38
C GLU A 3 -6.12 25.46 -0.76
N ASN A 4 -5.84 26.25 0.27
CA ASN A 4 -4.77 26.05 1.24
C ASN A 4 -4.92 24.66 1.88
N SER A 5 -4.38 23.61 1.24
CA SER A 5 -4.22 22.32 1.91
C SER A 5 -3.11 22.49 2.94
N LYS A 6 -3.49 22.86 4.17
CA LYS A 6 -2.59 22.88 5.33
C LYS A 6 -1.92 21.51 5.45
N ALA A 7 -0.62 21.50 5.75
CA ALA A 7 0.07 20.27 6.09
C ALA A 7 -0.71 19.52 7.20
N PRO A 8 -0.77 18.18 7.16
CA PRO A 8 -1.48 17.40 8.15
C PRO A 8 -1.00 17.73 9.56
N THR A 9 -1.93 17.76 10.51
CA THR A 9 -1.61 18.07 11.91
C THR A 9 -0.79 16.93 12.51
N VAL A 10 0.47 17.23 12.84
CA VAL A 10 1.36 16.28 13.53
C VAL A 10 0.96 16.18 15.00
N CYS A 11 0.55 14.99 15.43
CA CYS A 11 0.22 14.67 16.82
C CYS A 11 1.45 14.15 17.57
N VAL A 12 1.78 14.78 18.69
CA VAL A 12 2.86 14.37 19.60
C VAL A 12 2.28 14.20 21.00
N SER A 13 2.44 13.00 21.56
CA SER A 13 2.07 12.64 22.93
C SER A 13 3.29 12.70 23.84
N LEU A 14 3.13 13.21 25.06
CA LEU A 14 4.18 13.18 26.08
C LEU A 14 4.05 11.90 26.92
N TYR A 15 5.09 11.07 26.91
CA TYR A 15 5.15 9.86 27.73
C TYR A 15 5.58 10.20 29.16
N LEU A 16 4.80 9.76 30.14
CA LEU A 16 5.02 9.99 31.56
C LEU A 16 5.15 8.65 32.29
N ASP A 17 6.22 8.46 33.06
CA ASP A 17 6.38 7.27 33.90
C ASP A 17 5.58 7.34 35.21
N THR A 18 5.27 8.56 35.65
CA THR A 18 4.48 8.84 36.86
C THR A 18 3.65 10.10 36.64
N VAL A 19 2.42 10.10 37.14
CA VAL A 19 1.51 11.25 37.06
C VAL A 19 0.88 11.45 38.42
N TYR A 20 1.22 12.56 39.08
CA TYR A 20 0.65 12.93 40.37
C TYR A 20 -0.77 13.47 40.21
N GLU A 21 -0.92 14.57 39.46
CA GLU A 21 -2.21 15.16 39.12
C GLU A 21 -2.45 15.10 37.62
N LEU A 22 -3.60 14.52 37.23
CA LEU A 22 -3.87 14.21 35.84
C LEU A 22 -4.21 15.45 35.01
N GLU A 23 -5.07 16.32 35.52
CA GLU A 23 -5.47 17.56 34.84
C GLU A 23 -4.26 18.48 34.64
N THR A 24 -3.48 18.70 35.69
CA THR A 24 -2.24 19.50 35.66
C THR A 24 -1.26 18.96 34.63
N ALA A 25 -1.04 17.63 34.58
CA ALA A 25 -0.14 17.02 33.59
C ALA A 25 -0.62 17.23 32.14
N ILE A 26 -1.93 17.18 31.89
CA ILE A 26 -2.51 17.47 30.56
C ILE A 26 -2.29 18.94 30.19
N GLU A 27 -2.51 19.86 31.13
CA GLU A 27 -2.29 21.29 30.90
C GLU A 27 -0.82 21.62 30.63
N GLU A 28 0.12 21.06 31.41
CA GLU A 28 1.56 21.26 31.23
C GLU A 28 2.06 20.68 29.90
N ALA A 29 1.57 19.50 29.53
CA ALA A 29 1.83 18.91 28.23
C ALA A 29 1.29 19.81 27.11
N ALA A 30 0.07 20.32 27.23
CA ALA A 30 -0.50 21.24 26.25
C ALA A 30 0.29 22.55 26.13
N ARG A 31 0.75 23.15 27.24
CA ARG A 31 1.64 24.32 27.25
C ARG A 31 2.98 24.05 26.55
N SER A 32 3.43 22.80 26.57
CA SER A 32 4.66 22.35 25.89
C SER A 32 4.40 21.81 24.48
N ASN A 33 3.27 22.17 23.86
CA ASN A 33 2.87 21.76 22.51
C ASN A 33 2.68 20.23 22.32
N PHE A 34 2.29 19.50 23.35
CA PHE A 34 1.83 18.11 23.22
C PHE A 34 0.31 18.05 23.13
N GLN A 35 -0.22 17.15 22.31
CA GLN A 35 -1.66 17.02 22.11
C GLN A 35 -2.32 16.08 23.12
N SER A 36 -1.56 15.10 23.61
CA SER A 36 -2.00 14.08 24.57
C SER A 36 -0.85 13.68 25.49
N ILE A 37 -1.16 12.90 26.52
CA ILE A 37 -0.18 12.27 27.41
C ILE A 37 -0.33 10.75 27.36
N THR A 38 0.78 10.02 27.48
CA THR A 38 0.81 8.56 27.62
C THR A 38 1.18 8.23 29.05
N ILE A 39 0.28 7.60 29.81
CA ILE A 39 0.41 7.44 31.27
C ILE A 39 0.24 5.99 31.70
N PRO A 40 0.90 5.53 32.78
CA PRO A 40 0.61 4.23 33.34
C PRO A 40 -0.78 4.21 33.96
N MET A 41 -1.53 3.13 33.72
CA MET A 41 -2.85 2.92 34.32
C MET A 41 -2.79 2.84 35.84
N VAL A 42 -1.69 2.30 36.36
CA VAL A 42 -1.48 2.05 37.79
C VAL A 42 -0.11 2.53 38.18
N HIS A 43 0.02 3.06 39.39
CA HIS A 43 1.30 3.55 39.86
C HIS A 43 2.34 2.43 39.85
N ARG A 44 3.51 2.66 39.24
CA ARG A 44 4.54 1.63 38.97
C ARG A 44 4.98 0.83 40.21
N ARG A 45 4.93 1.43 41.40
CA ARG A 45 5.33 0.78 42.67
C ARG A 45 4.16 0.11 43.42
N PHE A 46 2.95 0.16 42.88
CA PHE A 46 1.78 -0.42 43.54
C PHE A 46 1.61 -1.88 43.07
N GLU A 47 2.15 -2.80 43.86
CA GLU A 47 1.92 -4.24 43.70
C GLU A 47 0.53 -4.60 44.21
N ARG A 48 -0.15 -5.49 43.50
CA ARG A 48 -1.51 -5.93 43.82
C ARG A 48 -1.49 -7.33 44.39
N GLU A 49 -2.49 -7.67 45.17
CA GLU A 49 -2.74 -9.02 45.68
C GLU A 49 -4.14 -9.40 45.21
N PHE A 50 -4.32 -10.62 44.69
CA PHE A 50 -5.60 -11.07 44.12
C PHE A 50 -6.17 -12.30 44.81
N VAL A 51 -5.41 -12.93 45.71
CA VAL A 51 -5.74 -14.20 46.35
C VAL A 51 -5.95 -14.01 47.85
N GLU A 52 -4.97 -13.44 48.55
CA GLU A 52 -4.95 -13.43 50.02
C GLU A 52 -5.63 -12.21 50.65
N GLU A 53 -6.47 -12.44 51.66
CA GLU A 53 -7.05 -11.39 52.49
C GLU A 53 -6.11 -11.00 53.64
N PRO A 54 -6.11 -9.73 54.11
CA PRO A 54 -7.03 -8.64 53.74
C PRO A 54 -6.57 -7.81 52.52
N LEU A 55 -5.40 -8.11 51.96
CA LEU A 55 -4.78 -7.31 50.90
C LEU A 55 -5.57 -7.33 49.60
N LYS A 56 -6.16 -8.48 49.23
CA LYS A 56 -7.06 -8.59 48.08
C LYS A 56 -8.20 -7.58 48.13
N THR A 57 -8.90 -7.48 49.26
CA THR A 57 -9.98 -6.49 49.42
C THR A 57 -9.44 -5.06 49.43
N ALA A 58 -8.32 -4.81 50.11
CA ALA A 58 -7.70 -3.49 50.16
C ALA A 58 -7.24 -2.99 48.77
N HIS A 59 -6.77 -3.90 47.91
CA HIS A 59 -6.27 -3.60 46.58
C HIS A 59 -7.35 -3.53 45.48
N GLN A 60 -8.64 -3.62 45.83
CA GLN A 60 -9.73 -3.42 44.86
C GLN A 60 -9.74 -2.00 44.27
N CYS A 61 -9.43 -0.99 45.08
CA CYS A 61 -9.21 0.38 44.60
C CYS A 61 -7.75 0.52 44.16
N PHE A 62 -7.47 0.06 42.95
CA PHE A 62 -6.09 -0.07 42.47
C PHE A 62 -5.54 1.18 41.76
N THR A 63 -6.40 2.13 41.40
CA THR A 63 -5.98 3.37 40.70
C THR A 63 -6.97 4.52 40.88
N ARG A 64 -6.66 5.64 40.23
CA ARG A 64 -7.41 6.90 40.21
C ARG A 64 -8.81 6.74 39.60
N SER A 65 -9.73 7.60 40.02
CA SER A 65 -11.11 7.63 39.52
C SER A 65 -11.21 8.08 38.07
N ASP A 66 -12.19 7.55 37.34
CA ASP A 66 -12.55 7.95 35.98
C ASP A 66 -13.13 9.36 35.94
N LEU A 67 -13.79 9.79 37.02
CA LEU A 67 -14.38 11.13 37.19
C LEU A 67 -13.36 12.29 37.18
N LEU A 68 -12.05 11.99 37.24
CA LEU A 68 -11.00 13.00 37.14
C LEU A 68 -10.92 13.67 35.76
N LEU A 69 -11.49 13.07 34.72
CA LEU A 69 -11.59 13.66 33.41
C LEU A 69 -12.95 13.35 32.80
N THR A 70 -13.40 14.21 31.89
CA THR A 70 -14.53 13.87 31.03
C THR A 70 -14.17 12.70 30.11
N SER A 71 -15.17 11.93 29.67
CA SER A 71 -14.93 10.83 28.70
C SER A 71 -14.25 11.31 27.42
N GLY A 72 -14.55 12.54 26.97
CA GLY A 72 -13.89 13.15 25.81
C GLY A 72 -12.41 13.47 26.05
N GLN A 73 -12.02 13.84 27.28
CA GLN A 73 -10.61 14.02 27.64
C GLN A 73 -9.88 12.70 27.73
N TRP A 74 -10.46 11.66 28.35
CA TRP A 74 -9.87 10.32 28.35
C TRP A 74 -9.62 9.83 26.92
N LEU A 75 -10.64 9.90 26.05
CA LEU A 75 -10.56 9.44 24.67
C LEU A 75 -9.52 10.21 23.84
N ASN A 76 -9.46 11.54 23.94
CA ASN A 76 -8.68 12.37 23.02
C ASN A 76 -7.34 12.88 23.58
N ARG A 77 -7.13 12.81 24.90
CA ARG A 77 -5.95 13.39 25.57
C ARG A 77 -5.09 12.36 26.31
N VAL A 78 -5.52 11.11 26.43
CA VAL A 78 -4.80 10.09 27.19
C VAL A 78 -4.58 8.83 26.36
N ILE A 79 -3.36 8.31 26.41
CA ILE A 79 -3.02 6.95 25.98
C ILE A 79 -2.73 6.13 27.25
N CYS A 80 -3.48 5.05 27.44
CA CYS A 80 -3.41 4.22 28.64
C CYS A 80 -2.31 3.15 28.49
N ARG A 81 -1.25 3.23 29.28
CA ARG A 81 -0.16 2.26 29.27
C ARG A 81 -0.36 1.19 30.35
N LEU A 82 -0.28 -0.07 29.93
CA LEU A 82 -0.29 -1.22 30.84
C LEU A 82 1.04 -1.35 31.59
N SER A 83 1.01 -2.00 32.76
CA SER A 83 2.17 -2.15 33.63
C SER A 83 3.31 -2.92 32.98
N ASN A 84 4.48 -2.28 32.90
CA ASN A 84 5.67 -2.87 32.26
C ASN A 84 6.44 -3.86 33.14
N ASN A 85 6.18 -3.94 34.44
CA ASN A 85 6.87 -4.84 35.39
C ASN A 85 6.17 -6.20 35.55
N VAL A 86 5.22 -6.51 34.68
CA VAL A 86 4.46 -7.77 34.71
C VAL A 86 5.07 -8.77 33.73
N ASP A 87 5.03 -10.04 34.11
CA ASP A 87 5.43 -11.16 33.26
C ASP A 87 4.30 -12.20 33.17
N CYS A 88 3.49 -12.09 32.12
CA CYS A 88 2.44 -13.06 31.83
C CYS A 88 2.99 -14.38 31.29
N ASP A 89 4.24 -14.43 30.86
CA ASP A 89 4.84 -15.59 30.20
C ASP A 89 5.90 -16.28 31.08
N SER A 90 5.94 -15.91 32.37
CA SER A 90 6.82 -16.51 33.37
C SER A 90 6.62 -18.02 33.49
N ALA A 91 7.72 -18.75 33.66
CA ALA A 91 7.69 -20.18 33.96
C ALA A 91 7.07 -20.45 35.35
N ASP A 92 7.27 -19.54 36.29
CA ASP A 92 6.68 -19.59 37.63
C ASP A 92 5.16 -19.38 37.54
N GLY A 93 4.42 -20.36 38.06
CA GLY A 93 2.96 -20.39 37.96
C GLY A 93 2.26 -19.27 38.73
N ASP A 94 2.84 -18.81 39.83
CA ASP A 94 2.23 -17.78 40.68
C ASP A 94 2.52 -16.39 40.10
N VAL A 95 3.75 -16.14 39.66
CA VAL A 95 4.10 -14.91 38.91
C VAL A 95 3.23 -14.79 37.65
N ARG A 96 3.06 -15.89 36.92
CA ARG A 96 2.22 -15.93 35.72
C ARG A 96 0.76 -15.60 36.02
N LYS A 97 0.13 -16.27 36.99
CA LYS A 97 -1.27 -16.01 37.37
C LYS A 97 -1.47 -14.58 37.86
N GLN A 98 -0.51 -14.08 38.64
CA GLN A 98 -0.49 -12.71 39.13
C GLN A 98 -0.42 -11.71 37.97
N GLY A 99 0.41 -11.99 36.96
CA GLY A 99 0.52 -11.19 35.77
C GLY A 99 -0.74 -11.20 34.90
N GLU A 100 -1.36 -12.37 34.73
CA GLU A 100 -2.65 -12.49 34.04
C GLU A 100 -3.74 -11.66 34.72
N ALA A 101 -3.88 -11.78 36.04
CA ALA A 101 -4.88 -11.04 36.81
C ALA A 101 -4.66 -9.53 36.71
N THR A 102 -3.40 -9.11 36.83
CA THR A 102 -2.98 -7.71 36.67
C THR A 102 -3.37 -7.15 35.31
N MET A 103 -2.96 -7.83 34.22
CA MET A 103 -3.20 -7.35 32.86
C MET A 103 -4.70 -7.32 32.52
N ARG A 104 -5.48 -8.32 32.97
CA ARG A 104 -6.94 -8.33 32.79
C ARG A 104 -7.62 -7.17 33.52
N GLN A 105 -7.20 -6.86 34.75
CA GLN A 105 -7.74 -5.73 35.51
C GLN A 105 -7.42 -4.41 34.80
N GLU A 106 -6.17 -4.20 34.39
CA GLU A 106 -5.77 -2.95 33.76
C GLU A 106 -6.40 -2.74 32.39
N ILE A 107 -6.46 -3.77 31.55
CA ILE A 107 -7.06 -3.65 30.22
C ILE A 107 -8.55 -3.39 30.30
N SER A 108 -9.26 -4.09 31.20
CA SER A 108 -10.69 -3.88 31.41
C SER A 108 -10.99 -2.44 31.84
N TYR A 109 -10.16 -1.87 32.72
CA TYR A 109 -10.33 -0.49 33.15
C TYR A 109 -9.90 0.52 32.09
N ALA A 110 -8.83 0.25 31.34
CA ALA A 110 -8.42 1.08 30.22
C ALA A 110 -9.54 1.19 29.17
N GLU A 111 -10.18 0.07 28.81
CA GLU A 111 -11.33 0.08 27.90
C GLU A 111 -12.55 0.84 28.44
N HIS A 112 -12.76 0.84 29.77
CA HIS A 112 -13.78 1.67 30.41
C HIS A 112 -13.47 3.18 30.24
N LEU A 113 -12.21 3.57 30.37
CA LEU A 113 -11.77 4.97 30.27
C LEU A 113 -11.74 5.49 28.83
N VAL A 114 -11.00 4.80 27.95
CA VAL A 114 -10.70 5.32 26.60
C VAL A 114 -11.61 4.76 25.53
N GLN A 115 -12.40 3.71 25.80
CA GLN A 115 -13.33 3.09 24.85
C GLN A 115 -12.68 2.71 23.51
N THR A 116 -12.79 3.55 22.50
CA THR A 116 -12.21 3.38 21.15
C THR A 116 -10.82 4.03 21.00
N GLY A 117 -10.25 4.56 22.08
CA GLY A 117 -8.94 5.20 22.10
C GLY A 117 -7.78 4.19 22.15
N TYR A 118 -6.61 4.68 22.59
CA TYR A 118 -5.36 3.92 22.57
C TYR A 118 -5.00 3.32 23.93
N VAL A 119 -4.69 2.03 23.92
CA VAL A 119 -4.05 1.30 25.01
C VAL A 119 -2.67 0.85 24.54
N MET A 120 -1.65 0.91 25.39
CA MET A 120 -0.26 0.62 25.02
C MET A 120 0.32 -0.48 25.91
N VAL A 121 0.95 -1.48 25.29
CA VAL A 121 1.66 -2.58 25.97
C VAL A 121 3.07 -2.70 25.41
N ARG A 122 4.07 -3.00 26.25
CA ARG A 122 5.46 -3.16 25.81
C ARG A 122 5.85 -4.62 25.65
N LEU A 123 6.34 -4.98 24.46
CA LEU A 123 6.92 -6.31 24.21
C LEU A 123 8.39 -6.31 24.66
N LYS A 124 8.83 -7.42 25.27
CA LYS A 124 10.18 -7.57 25.84
C LYS A 124 10.99 -8.71 25.21
N SER A 125 10.33 -9.64 24.53
CA SER A 125 10.93 -10.81 23.91
C SER A 125 9.95 -11.47 22.93
N GLY A 126 10.41 -12.48 22.19
CA GLY A 126 9.56 -13.33 21.36
C GLY A 126 8.61 -14.25 22.15
N ASN A 127 8.84 -14.44 23.45
CA ASN A 127 7.96 -15.21 24.34
C ASN A 127 6.85 -14.29 24.89
N CYS A 128 5.72 -14.26 24.19
CA CYS A 128 4.59 -13.36 24.49
C CYS A 128 3.22 -14.01 24.24
N ALA A 129 3.14 -15.35 24.23
CA ALA A 129 1.93 -16.08 23.87
C ALA A 129 0.81 -15.85 24.88
N ASN A 130 1.11 -15.93 26.17
CA ASN A 130 0.15 -15.74 27.23
C ASN A 130 -0.21 -14.27 27.38
N LEU A 131 0.76 -13.35 27.21
CA LEU A 131 0.46 -11.92 27.09
C LEU A 131 -0.56 -11.67 25.97
N ALA A 132 -0.30 -12.16 24.75
CA ALA A 132 -1.18 -11.99 23.60
C ALA A 132 -2.58 -12.55 23.86
N ARG A 133 -2.69 -13.74 24.48
CA ARG A 133 -3.96 -14.33 24.90
C ARG A 133 -4.74 -13.44 25.88
N VAL A 134 -4.04 -12.74 26.78
CA VAL A 134 -4.67 -11.93 27.83
C VAL A 134 -5.11 -10.56 27.32
N VAL A 135 -4.28 -9.87 26.52
CA VAL A 135 -4.52 -8.48 26.12
C VAL A 135 -4.95 -8.29 24.67
N GLY A 136 -4.78 -9.31 23.84
CA GLY A 136 -4.82 -9.18 22.39
C GLY A 136 -6.16 -9.49 21.72
N HIS A 137 -7.21 -9.81 22.48
CA HIS A 137 -8.51 -10.20 21.93
C HIS A 137 -9.66 -9.36 22.49
N GLY A 138 -10.67 -9.11 21.65
CA GLY A 138 -11.95 -8.51 22.07
C GLY A 138 -11.91 -7.00 22.33
N LEU A 139 -10.88 -6.33 21.83
CA LEU A 139 -10.64 -4.91 22.06
C LEU A 139 -11.65 -4.03 21.32
N LYS A 140 -12.16 -3.00 22.00
CA LYS A 140 -12.98 -1.95 21.36
C LYS A 140 -12.14 -0.85 20.71
N GLY A 141 -10.97 -0.57 21.28
CA GLY A 141 -10.03 0.45 20.83
C GLY A 141 -8.80 -0.12 20.14
N ILE A 142 -7.74 0.67 20.07
CA ILE A 142 -6.47 0.26 19.47
C ILE A 142 -5.48 -0.15 20.55
N LEU A 143 -4.89 -1.34 20.41
CA LEU A 143 -3.75 -1.78 21.23
C LEU A 143 -2.45 -1.53 20.47
N LEU A 144 -1.64 -0.60 20.99
CA LEU A 144 -0.30 -0.29 20.54
C LEU A 144 0.70 -1.24 21.22
N ALA A 145 1.26 -2.16 20.44
CA ALA A 145 2.39 -2.99 20.86
C ALA A 145 3.69 -2.20 20.65
N GLU A 146 4.31 -1.78 21.75
CA GLU A 146 5.59 -1.09 21.74
C GLU A 146 6.73 -2.07 21.51
N VAL A 147 7.52 -1.84 20.45
CA VAL A 147 8.65 -2.68 20.05
C VAL A 147 9.80 -1.78 19.57
N PRO A 148 11.05 -2.01 20.02
CA PRO A 148 12.19 -1.24 19.52
C PRO A 148 12.61 -1.69 18.12
N MET A 149 13.19 -0.78 17.33
CA MET A 149 13.75 -1.12 16.02
C MET A 149 14.96 -2.04 16.09
N VAL A 150 15.73 -1.95 17.17
CA VAL A 150 16.94 -2.74 17.45
C VAL A 150 16.84 -3.30 18.87
N ASP A 151 17.31 -4.53 19.08
CA ASP A 151 17.32 -5.13 20.42
C ASP A 151 18.24 -4.34 21.35
N LEU A 152 17.66 -3.80 22.43
CA LEU A 152 18.37 -3.04 23.45
C LEU A 152 19.37 -3.91 24.22
N LYS A 153 19.15 -5.22 24.34
CA LYS A 153 20.11 -6.12 25.00
C LYS A 153 21.39 -6.24 24.19
N ALA A 154 21.27 -6.36 22.86
CA ALA A 154 22.42 -6.34 21.96
C ALA A 154 23.19 -5.01 22.07
N ALA A 155 22.47 -3.89 22.10
CA ALA A 155 23.06 -2.58 22.29
C ALA A 155 23.71 -2.40 23.67
N GLN A 156 23.25 -3.09 24.72
CA GLN A 156 23.87 -3.03 26.06
C GLN A 156 25.09 -3.95 26.19
N ALA A 157 25.06 -5.12 25.53
CA ALA A 157 26.14 -6.10 25.55
C ALA A 157 27.46 -5.49 25.03
N THR A 158 27.40 -4.61 24.03
CA THR A 158 28.59 -3.93 23.48
C THR A 158 29.31 -3.01 24.47
N TRP A 159 28.64 -2.57 25.55
CA TRP A 159 29.23 -1.72 26.60
C TRP A 159 29.68 -2.51 27.83
N ARG A 160 29.46 -3.83 27.84
CA ARG A 160 29.75 -4.74 28.96
C ARG A 160 30.99 -5.57 28.63
N ALA A 161 32.12 -5.28 29.28
CA ALA A 161 33.35 -6.05 29.11
C ALA A 161 33.32 -7.45 29.78
N ASP A 162 32.31 -7.70 30.62
CA ASP A 162 32.10 -8.93 31.40
C ASP A 162 31.21 -9.97 30.70
N VAL A 163 30.66 -9.65 29.52
CA VAL A 163 29.73 -10.52 28.79
C VAL A 163 30.47 -11.09 27.57
N GLU A 164 30.52 -12.43 27.46
CA GLU A 164 31.06 -13.11 26.27
C GLU A 164 30.28 -12.71 25.01
N GLU A 165 30.94 -12.70 23.84
CA GLU A 165 30.41 -12.19 22.56
C GLU A 165 29.09 -12.87 22.08
N ASP A 166 28.67 -13.97 22.71
CA ASP A 166 27.47 -14.76 22.36
C ASP A 166 26.19 -14.32 23.12
N VAL A 167 25.88 -13.02 23.16
CA VAL A 167 24.52 -12.60 23.55
C VAL A 167 23.55 -12.97 22.43
N SER A 168 22.54 -13.79 22.73
CA SER A 168 21.49 -14.15 21.78
C SER A 168 20.71 -12.90 21.36
N VAL A 169 21.08 -12.30 20.23
CA VAL A 169 20.39 -11.15 19.64
C VAL A 169 19.12 -11.65 18.99
N GLU A 170 17.96 -11.27 19.54
CA GLU A 170 16.68 -11.51 18.89
C GLU A 170 16.35 -10.35 17.96
N ASP A 171 15.81 -10.64 16.77
CA ASP A 171 15.23 -9.62 15.90
C ASP A 171 13.89 -9.14 16.50
N PRO A 172 13.75 -7.87 16.92
CA PRO A 172 12.52 -7.37 17.54
C PRO A 172 11.30 -7.48 16.63
N TRP A 173 11.49 -7.54 15.31
CA TRP A 173 10.40 -7.81 14.38
C TRP A 173 9.75 -9.17 14.64
N ASN A 174 10.52 -10.18 15.08
CA ASN A 174 9.97 -11.48 15.46
C ASN A 174 9.11 -11.41 16.73
N TRP A 175 9.39 -10.48 17.65
CA TRP A 175 8.54 -10.26 18.83
C TRP A 175 7.16 -9.79 18.40
N TRP A 176 7.14 -8.80 17.50
CA TRP A 176 5.91 -8.31 16.89
C TRP A 176 5.20 -9.39 16.07
N ASN A 177 5.93 -10.10 15.19
CA ASN A 177 5.36 -11.14 14.34
C ASN A 177 4.72 -12.26 15.15
N ASN A 178 5.37 -12.73 16.22
CA ASN A 178 4.80 -13.71 17.14
C ASN A 178 3.52 -13.17 17.80
N PHE A 179 3.59 -11.96 18.37
CA PHE A 179 2.46 -11.34 19.06
C PHE A 179 1.24 -11.20 18.14
N ARG A 180 1.40 -10.62 16.94
CA ARG A 180 0.31 -10.46 15.98
C ARG A 180 -0.24 -11.81 15.48
N SER A 181 0.61 -12.84 15.41
CA SER A 181 0.20 -14.17 14.97
C SER A 181 -0.70 -14.85 16.01
N TYR A 182 -0.39 -14.69 17.30
CA TYR A 182 -1.23 -15.21 18.38
C TYR A 182 -2.62 -14.56 18.43
N VAL A 183 -2.73 -13.30 18.02
CA VAL A 183 -4.02 -12.57 17.94
C VAL A 183 -4.68 -12.65 16.57
N ASP A 184 -4.25 -13.56 15.70
CA ASP A 184 -4.79 -13.76 14.35
C ASP A 184 -4.85 -12.47 13.51
N HIS A 185 -3.78 -11.68 13.57
CA HIS A 185 -3.61 -10.43 12.81
C HIS A 185 -4.78 -9.44 13.02
N ASP A 186 -5.35 -9.37 14.22
CA ASP A 186 -6.45 -8.45 14.54
C ASP A 186 -6.11 -7.02 14.13
N THR A 187 -7.04 -6.37 13.42
CA THR A 187 -6.86 -5.02 12.88
C THR A 187 -6.75 -3.94 13.96
N HIS A 188 -7.21 -4.21 15.18
CA HIS A 188 -7.10 -3.32 16.35
C HIS A 188 -5.72 -3.34 17.00
N VAL A 189 -4.88 -4.33 16.67
CA VAL A 189 -3.51 -4.41 17.18
C VAL A 189 -2.57 -3.74 16.19
N LYS A 190 -1.86 -2.72 16.65
CA LYS A 190 -0.96 -1.86 15.87
C LYS A 190 0.42 -1.79 16.52
N VAL A 191 1.42 -1.33 15.76
CA VAL A 191 2.79 -1.17 16.27
C VAL A 191 3.01 0.26 16.76
N ALA A 192 3.59 0.38 17.95
CA ALA A 192 4.28 1.58 18.42
C ALA A 192 5.80 1.35 18.31
N LEU A 193 6.40 1.79 17.20
CA LEU A 193 7.80 1.48 16.89
C LEU A 193 8.74 2.44 17.63
N GLU A 194 9.60 1.92 18.50
CA GLU A 194 10.59 2.70 19.25
C GLU A 194 11.86 2.91 18.43
N PHE A 195 12.15 4.18 18.11
CA PHE A 195 13.41 4.59 17.49
C PHE A 195 14.53 4.50 18.52
N THR A 196 15.51 3.65 18.22
CA THR A 196 16.71 3.41 19.03
C THR A 196 17.83 4.36 18.63
N ALA A 197 18.87 4.49 19.47
CA ALA A 197 20.05 5.31 19.14
C ALA A 197 20.75 4.84 17.86
N ASP A 198 20.78 3.52 17.65
CA ASP A 198 21.25 2.90 16.43
C ASP A 198 20.08 2.66 15.46
N ILE A 199 20.32 2.93 14.17
CA ILE A 199 19.34 2.74 13.11
C ILE A 199 19.63 1.40 12.40
N PRO A 200 18.61 0.55 12.18
CA PRO A 200 18.80 -0.72 11.49
C PRO A 200 19.11 -0.54 10.00
N LYS A 201 19.40 -1.63 9.29
CA LYS A 201 19.69 -1.58 7.85
C LYS A 201 18.45 -1.12 7.08
N LYS A 202 18.68 -0.53 5.91
CA LYS A 202 17.63 -0.02 5.01
C LYS A 202 16.51 -1.03 4.74
N GLU A 203 16.86 -2.29 4.57
CA GLU A 203 15.90 -3.37 4.29
C GLU A 203 15.00 -3.69 5.50
N GLU A 204 15.55 -3.66 6.71
CA GLU A 204 14.79 -3.84 7.96
C GLU A 204 13.84 -2.66 8.18
N ILE A 205 14.27 -1.44 7.85
CA ILE A 205 13.40 -0.25 7.85
C ILE A 205 12.22 -0.44 6.89
N TYR A 206 12.49 -0.93 5.68
CA TYR A 206 11.43 -1.19 4.70
C TYR A 206 10.50 -2.31 5.12
N ARG A 207 10.98 -3.34 5.81
CA ARG A 207 10.14 -4.37 6.41
C ARG A 207 9.12 -3.78 7.39
N TRP A 208 9.54 -2.82 8.23
CA TRP A 208 8.64 -2.10 9.13
C TRP A 208 7.62 -1.20 8.41
N LEU A 209 7.86 -0.76 7.17
CA LEU A 209 6.87 -0.01 6.39
C LEU A 209 5.70 -0.90 5.90
N GLY A 210 5.89 -2.21 5.81
CA GLY A 210 4.82 -3.18 5.53
C GLY A 210 3.97 -3.58 6.74
N GLU A 211 4.30 -3.01 7.92
CA GLU A 211 3.61 -3.26 9.18
C GLU A 211 2.59 -2.17 9.51
N PRO A 212 1.56 -2.47 10.31
CA PRO A 212 0.58 -1.47 10.74
C PRO A 212 1.15 -0.59 11.87
N VAL A 213 2.21 0.18 11.56
CA VAL A 213 2.83 1.14 12.49
C VAL A 213 1.96 2.39 12.57
N ASP A 214 1.45 2.66 13.76
CA ASP A 214 0.50 3.75 14.03
C ASP A 214 1.12 4.84 14.91
N ALA A 215 2.12 4.47 15.71
CA ALA A 215 2.89 5.41 16.53
C ALA A 215 4.40 5.17 16.42
N ILE A 216 5.17 6.25 16.50
CA ILE A 216 6.63 6.23 16.64
C ILE A 216 6.99 6.74 18.03
N VAL A 217 7.71 5.92 18.79
CA VAL A 217 8.18 6.24 20.14
C VAL A 217 9.61 6.76 20.04
N ILE A 218 9.86 7.95 20.58
CA ILE A 218 11.17 8.62 20.50
C ILE A 218 11.62 9.00 21.91
N SER A 219 12.84 8.62 22.29
CA SER A 219 13.43 9.08 23.55
C SER A 219 14.14 10.42 23.39
N SER A 220 14.04 11.32 24.38
CA SER A 220 14.86 12.53 24.43
C SER A 220 16.36 12.23 24.43
N SER A 221 16.76 11.02 24.85
CA SER A 221 18.17 10.57 24.86
C SER A 221 18.82 10.46 23.49
N ILE A 222 18.05 10.28 22.41
CA ILE A 222 18.60 10.20 21.05
C ILE A 222 18.76 11.57 20.37
N PHE A 223 18.30 12.65 21.01
CA PHE A 223 18.49 14.00 20.51
C PHE A 223 19.89 14.50 20.84
N LEU A 224 20.54 15.07 19.84
CA LEU A 224 21.79 15.78 19.94
C LEU A 224 21.52 17.24 20.30
N THR A 225 22.53 17.94 20.80
CA THR A 225 22.46 19.38 21.07
C THR A 225 23.19 20.13 19.97
N ASN A 226 22.52 21.08 19.30
CA ASN A 226 23.17 21.92 18.29
C ASN A 226 24.01 23.05 18.93
N SER A 227 24.69 23.85 18.10
CA SER A 227 25.51 24.99 18.57
C SER A 227 24.71 26.06 19.35
N ASN A 228 23.40 26.11 19.16
CA ASN A 228 22.48 27.05 19.82
C ASN A 228 21.79 26.40 21.03
N ASN A 229 22.24 25.25 21.50
CA ASN A 229 21.68 24.48 22.62
C ASN A 229 20.25 23.93 22.42
N TYR A 230 19.77 23.81 21.19
CA TYR A 230 18.49 23.19 20.88
C TYR A 230 18.63 21.68 20.61
N PRO A 231 17.64 20.85 21.03
CA PRO A 231 17.60 19.43 20.71
C PRO A 231 17.35 19.22 19.21
N VAL A 232 18.19 18.42 18.57
CA VAL A 232 18.10 18.07 17.15
C VAL A 232 18.39 16.59 16.94
N LEU A 233 17.73 15.96 15.97
CA LEU A 233 18.03 14.59 15.57
C LEU A 233 19.19 14.57 14.55
N SER A 234 19.95 13.48 14.52
CA SER A 234 20.90 13.22 13.42
C SER A 234 20.19 13.17 12.06
N LYS A 235 20.92 13.38 10.96
CA LYS A 235 20.34 13.35 9.60
C LYS A 235 19.61 12.03 9.29
N ALA A 236 20.20 10.90 9.67
CA ALA A 236 19.59 9.59 9.44
C ALA A 236 18.26 9.43 10.21
N HIS A 237 18.17 9.94 11.44
CA HIS A 237 16.92 9.96 12.20
C HIS A 237 15.89 10.93 11.62
N GLN A 238 16.32 12.07 11.06
CA GLN A 238 15.41 12.99 10.36
C GLN A 238 14.80 12.33 9.12
N GLU A 239 15.62 11.62 8.32
CA GLU A 239 15.15 10.87 7.15
C GLU A 239 14.16 9.77 7.54
N LEU A 240 14.44 9.05 8.63
CA LEU A 240 13.55 8.03 9.17
C LEU A 240 12.20 8.61 9.62
N LEU A 241 12.24 9.72 10.37
CA LEU A 241 11.04 10.44 10.84
C LEU A 241 10.15 10.85 9.67
N VAL A 242 10.75 11.45 8.63
CA VAL A 242 10.03 11.89 7.43
C VAL A 242 9.49 10.70 6.64
N LEU A 243 10.27 9.62 6.51
CA LEU A 243 9.86 8.42 5.79
C LEU A 243 8.62 7.78 6.42
N PHE A 244 8.65 7.48 7.72
CA PHE A 244 7.51 6.84 8.40
C PHE A 244 6.27 7.73 8.39
N HIS A 245 6.40 9.04 8.68
CA HIS A 245 5.25 9.93 8.68
C HIS A 245 4.64 10.10 7.29
N ARG A 246 5.47 10.26 6.25
CA ARG A 246 4.98 10.42 4.86
C ARG A 246 4.30 9.16 4.34
N THR A 247 4.82 7.99 4.71
CA THR A 247 4.29 6.71 4.21
C THR A 247 3.06 6.26 5.00
N LEU A 248 3.05 6.42 6.32
CA LEU A 248 2.05 5.81 7.21
C LEU A 248 1.15 6.81 7.94
N GLY A 249 1.50 8.10 7.96
CA GLY A 249 0.73 9.12 8.70
C GLY A 249 0.78 8.94 10.23
N CYS A 250 1.79 8.23 10.74
CA CYS A 250 1.89 7.84 12.15
C CYS A 250 1.95 9.03 13.13
N HIS A 251 1.50 8.76 14.37
CA HIS A 251 1.62 9.65 15.52
C HIS A 251 2.98 9.53 16.22
N PHE A 252 3.32 10.47 17.10
CA PHE A 252 4.58 10.45 17.86
C PHE A 252 4.33 10.38 19.35
N ILE A 253 5.16 9.62 20.06
CA ILE A 253 5.17 9.52 21.52
C ILE A 253 6.58 9.84 22.00
N LEU A 254 6.76 10.95 22.71
CA LEU A 254 8.05 11.41 23.20
C LEU A 254 8.27 10.98 24.65
N LYS A 255 9.31 10.18 24.91
CA LYS A 255 9.82 9.87 26.25
C LYS A 255 10.84 10.91 26.66
N ALA A 256 10.44 11.84 27.50
CA ALA A 256 11.31 12.86 28.05
C ALA A 256 11.05 13.04 29.54
N ASN A 257 12.05 13.54 30.28
CA ASN A 257 11.83 13.96 31.66
C ASN A 257 10.84 15.15 31.64
N PRO A 258 9.69 15.07 32.35
CA PRO A 258 8.72 16.17 32.40
C PRO A 258 9.32 17.47 32.97
N GLU A 259 10.36 17.36 33.80
CA GLU A 259 11.06 18.50 34.40
C GLU A 259 12.12 19.13 33.46
N ASP A 260 12.38 18.54 32.29
CA ASP A 260 13.31 19.14 31.31
C ASP A 260 12.72 20.43 30.77
N LYS A 261 13.37 21.56 31.06
CA LYS A 261 12.95 22.90 30.59
C LYS A 261 12.89 23.03 29.07
N ARG A 262 13.49 22.09 28.32
CA ARG A 262 13.51 22.05 26.86
C ARG A 262 12.36 21.23 26.27
N LEU A 263 11.40 20.78 27.07
CA LEU A 263 10.32 19.86 26.65
C LEU A 263 9.60 20.32 25.37
N VAL A 264 9.25 21.61 25.32
CA VAL A 264 8.60 22.24 24.16
C VAL A 264 9.44 22.15 22.88
N HIS A 265 10.76 22.26 23.00
CA HIS A 265 11.66 22.26 21.86
C HIS A 265 11.74 20.90 21.15
N TYR A 266 11.57 19.78 21.88
CA TYR A 266 11.53 18.46 21.24
C TYR A 266 10.28 18.31 20.36
N SER A 267 9.10 18.69 20.88
CA SER A 267 7.84 18.65 20.12
C SER A 267 7.88 19.58 18.90
N ASP A 268 8.35 20.81 19.11
CA ASP A 268 8.50 21.80 18.04
C ASP A 268 9.49 21.34 16.97
N TYR A 269 10.59 20.68 17.36
CA TYR A 269 11.56 20.15 16.42
C TYR A 269 10.98 19.03 15.54
N ILE A 270 10.25 18.07 16.12
CA ILE A 270 9.57 17.01 15.36
C ILE A 270 8.60 17.63 14.33
N LYS A 271 7.75 18.56 14.78
CA LYS A 271 6.79 19.27 13.93
C LYS A 271 7.49 20.09 12.84
N TYR A 272 8.59 20.74 13.18
CA TYR A 272 9.40 21.54 12.25
C TYR A 272 9.98 20.68 11.13
N ILE A 273 10.62 19.54 11.46
CA ILE A 273 11.23 18.65 10.45
C ILE A 273 10.16 18.11 9.50
N LEU A 274 9.02 17.66 10.01
CA LEU A 274 7.95 17.11 9.18
C LEU A 274 7.31 18.19 8.29
N LYS A 275 7.10 19.40 8.82
CA LYS A 275 6.59 20.53 8.04
C LYS A 275 7.58 20.98 6.97
N ALA A 276 8.86 21.04 7.29
CA ALA A 276 9.91 21.46 6.37
C ALA A 276 10.10 20.47 5.21
N ASN A 277 9.83 19.18 5.42
CA ASN A 277 9.95 18.13 4.42
C ASN A 277 8.60 17.66 3.86
N TYR A 278 7.52 18.42 4.09
CA TYR A 278 6.21 18.07 3.58
C TYR A 278 6.18 18.18 2.06
N VAL A 279 5.88 17.07 1.39
CA VAL A 279 5.63 17.01 -0.05
C VAL A 279 4.18 16.57 -0.24
N LYS A 280 3.38 17.40 -0.92
CA LYS A 280 2.01 17.05 -1.26
C LYS A 280 2.03 15.91 -2.27
N ASP A 281 1.47 14.77 -1.89
CA ASP A 281 1.21 13.67 -2.81
C ASP A 281 -0.09 13.96 -3.58
N PRO A 282 -0.06 14.09 -4.93
CA PRO A 282 -1.26 14.26 -5.73
C PRO A 282 -2.28 13.13 -5.54
N MET A 283 -1.82 11.94 -5.11
CA MET A 283 -2.62 10.74 -4.88
C MET A 283 -3.08 10.58 -3.43
N THR A 284 -2.91 11.63 -2.60
CA THR A 284 -3.41 11.63 -1.21
C THR A 284 -4.91 11.28 -1.19
N GLY A 285 -5.27 10.29 -0.37
CA GLY A 285 -6.65 9.78 -0.27
C GLY A 285 -6.87 8.45 -0.97
N TYR A 286 -5.96 8.03 -1.87
CA TYR A 286 -5.94 6.68 -2.44
C TYR A 286 -4.99 5.73 -1.68
N ASP A 287 -4.36 6.22 -0.60
CA ASP A 287 -3.32 5.51 0.16
C ASP A 287 -3.82 4.19 0.76
N ASP A 288 -3.34 3.08 0.19
CA ASP A 288 -3.78 1.71 0.46
C ASP A 288 -5.31 1.54 0.37
N LEU A 289 -5.95 2.20 -0.59
CA LEU A 289 -7.36 1.97 -0.90
C LEU A 289 -7.49 0.77 -1.84
N LEU A 290 -8.32 -0.20 -1.46
CA LEU A 290 -8.63 -1.37 -2.27
C LEU A 290 -9.71 -1.04 -3.30
N GLU A 291 -9.41 -1.24 -4.58
CA GLU A 291 -10.33 -1.00 -5.70
C GLU A 291 -10.50 -2.25 -6.57
N ILE A 292 -11.66 -2.38 -7.22
CA ILE A 292 -11.92 -3.44 -8.19
C ILE A 292 -11.40 -2.99 -9.56
N PRO A 293 -10.55 -3.78 -10.23
CA PRO A 293 -10.10 -3.50 -11.59
C PRO A 293 -11.26 -3.27 -12.56
N LEU A 294 -11.12 -2.27 -13.41
CA LEU A 294 -12.10 -1.95 -14.44
C LEU A 294 -12.17 -3.04 -15.51
N GLN A 295 -13.32 -3.19 -16.16
CA GLN A 295 -13.51 -4.07 -17.32
C GLN A 295 -14.16 -3.31 -18.49
N PRO A 296 -13.45 -2.38 -19.16
CA PRO A 296 -14.05 -1.49 -20.17
C PRO A 296 -14.61 -2.20 -21.40
N LEU A 297 -14.16 -3.42 -21.68
CA LEU A 297 -14.72 -4.24 -22.76
C LEU A 297 -16.12 -4.75 -22.42
N TYR A 298 -16.33 -5.21 -21.19
CA TYR A 298 -17.61 -5.74 -20.74
C TYR A 298 -18.57 -4.61 -20.33
N ASP A 299 -18.10 -3.70 -19.49
CA ASP A 299 -18.90 -2.60 -18.96
C ASP A 299 -18.75 -1.33 -19.80
N ASN A 300 -19.76 -0.46 -19.74
CA ASN A 300 -19.67 0.89 -20.31
C ASN A 300 -19.26 1.87 -19.22
N LEU A 301 -18.04 2.40 -19.31
CA LEU A 301 -17.53 3.38 -18.36
C LEU A 301 -18.38 4.65 -18.32
N ASP A 302 -18.54 5.22 -17.13
CA ASP A 302 -19.20 6.49 -16.90
C ASP A 302 -18.31 7.70 -17.25
N SER A 303 -18.92 8.89 -17.31
CA SER A 303 -18.22 10.12 -17.66
C SER A 303 -17.18 10.55 -16.62
N PHE A 304 -17.35 10.21 -15.34
CA PHE A 304 -16.42 10.60 -14.29
C PHE A 304 -15.12 9.81 -14.42
N THR A 305 -15.23 8.51 -14.70
CA THR A 305 -14.09 7.62 -14.95
C THR A 305 -13.23 8.11 -16.11
N TYR A 306 -13.84 8.48 -17.24
CA TYR A 306 -13.09 9.10 -18.35
C TYR A 306 -12.42 10.42 -17.95
N GLU A 307 -13.07 11.26 -17.15
CA GLU A 307 -12.47 12.52 -16.69
C GLU A 307 -11.25 12.28 -15.80
N VAL A 308 -11.26 11.25 -14.98
CA VAL A 308 -10.09 10.84 -14.18
C VAL A 308 -8.93 10.42 -15.09
N PHE A 309 -9.19 9.61 -16.12
CA PHE A 309 -8.15 9.23 -17.10
C PHE A 309 -7.54 10.44 -17.81
N GLU A 310 -8.38 11.41 -18.17
CA GLU A 310 -7.98 12.61 -18.92
C GLU A 310 -7.15 13.61 -18.08
N LYS A 311 -7.15 13.47 -16.75
CA LYS A 311 -6.33 14.30 -15.85
C LYS A 311 -4.84 13.94 -15.89
N ASP A 312 -4.45 12.84 -16.52
CA ASP A 312 -3.04 12.47 -16.72
C ASP A 312 -2.51 13.01 -18.06
N PRO A 313 -1.79 14.15 -18.06
CA PRO A 313 -1.24 14.70 -19.30
C PRO A 313 -0.07 13.87 -19.83
N VAL A 314 0.67 13.17 -18.96
CA VAL A 314 1.91 12.47 -19.34
C VAL A 314 1.59 11.31 -20.26
N LYS A 315 0.52 10.55 -19.95
CA LYS A 315 0.01 9.47 -20.80
C LYS A 315 -0.19 9.94 -22.24
N TYR A 316 -1.02 10.96 -22.45
CA TYR A 316 -1.37 11.42 -23.80
C TYR A 316 -0.24 12.13 -24.53
N ILE A 317 0.69 12.78 -23.81
CA ILE A 317 1.91 13.35 -24.40
C ILE A 317 2.79 12.23 -24.99
N LEU A 318 2.96 11.12 -24.27
CA LEU A 318 3.77 10.00 -24.74
C LEU A 318 3.13 9.30 -25.94
N TYR A 319 1.80 9.09 -25.92
CA TYR A 319 1.06 8.62 -27.10
C TYR A 319 1.22 9.56 -28.29
N GLN A 320 1.07 10.88 -28.09
CA GLN A 320 1.26 11.87 -29.15
C GLN A 320 2.67 11.77 -29.75
N ASN A 321 3.70 11.68 -28.91
CA ASN A 321 5.09 11.57 -29.35
C ASN A 321 5.33 10.27 -30.14
N ALA A 322 4.75 9.14 -29.70
CA ALA A 322 4.84 7.87 -30.40
C ALA A 322 4.20 7.93 -31.80
N ILE A 323 3.00 8.49 -31.91
CA ILE A 323 2.31 8.69 -33.19
C ILE A 323 3.10 9.65 -34.09
N GLU A 324 3.65 10.73 -33.53
CA GLU A 324 4.43 11.73 -34.26
C GLU A 324 5.70 11.11 -34.85
N GLN A 325 6.42 10.29 -34.08
CA GLN A 325 7.62 9.59 -34.54
C GLN A 325 7.28 8.55 -35.62
N ALA A 326 6.23 7.75 -35.41
CA ALA A 326 5.75 6.78 -36.39
C ALA A 326 5.36 7.44 -37.73
N LEU A 327 4.68 8.59 -37.69
CA LEU A 327 4.34 9.36 -38.89
C LEU A 327 5.58 9.87 -39.63
N ARG A 328 6.63 10.29 -38.91
CA ARG A 328 7.89 10.74 -39.53
C ARG A 328 8.62 9.60 -40.22
N ASP A 329 8.64 8.43 -39.60
CA ASP A 329 9.33 7.26 -40.12
C ASP A 329 8.62 6.65 -41.33
N ARG A 330 7.29 6.68 -41.35
CA ARG A 330 6.47 6.09 -42.43
C ARG A 330 6.25 7.00 -43.63
N VAL A 331 6.29 8.33 -43.44
CA VAL A 331 6.07 9.32 -44.51
C VAL A 331 7.31 10.20 -44.67
N PRO A 332 8.16 9.91 -45.67
CA PRO A 332 9.30 10.74 -46.03
C PRO A 332 8.89 12.16 -46.40
N THR A 333 9.81 13.13 -46.24
CA THR A 333 9.56 14.55 -46.55
C THR A 333 9.13 14.79 -48.01
N ALA A 334 9.55 13.91 -48.93
CA ALA A 334 9.15 13.99 -50.35
C ALA A 334 7.68 13.65 -50.61
N GLU A 335 7.01 12.95 -49.69
CA GLU A 335 5.63 12.45 -49.84
C GLU A 335 4.60 13.25 -49.01
N LEU A 336 4.99 14.37 -48.39
CA LEU A 336 4.12 15.12 -47.47
C LEU A 336 2.80 15.58 -48.10
N ASP A 337 2.83 15.94 -49.38
CA ASP A 337 1.66 16.45 -50.09
C ASP A 337 0.80 15.36 -50.73
N THR A 338 1.38 14.19 -51.01
CA THR A 338 0.74 13.12 -51.77
C THR A 338 0.23 11.98 -50.89
N ARG A 339 0.93 11.67 -49.79
CA ARG A 339 0.60 10.53 -48.93
C ARG A 339 -0.25 10.95 -47.75
N THR A 340 -1.43 10.33 -47.64
CA THR A 340 -2.29 10.40 -46.46
C THR A 340 -2.16 9.08 -45.70
N SER A 341 -1.78 9.14 -44.42
CA SER A 341 -1.74 7.95 -43.55
C SER A 341 -3.11 7.67 -42.94
N ILE A 342 -3.52 6.41 -42.92
CA ILE A 342 -4.78 5.98 -42.31
C ILE A 342 -4.50 5.55 -40.88
N ILE A 343 -5.11 6.23 -39.92
CA ILE A 343 -4.95 5.92 -38.49
C ILE A 343 -6.28 5.47 -37.92
N MET A 344 -6.31 4.30 -37.30
CA MET A 344 -7.47 3.81 -36.54
C MET A 344 -7.20 3.95 -35.05
N VAL A 345 -7.95 4.80 -34.37
CA VAL A 345 -7.99 4.88 -32.90
C VAL A 345 -9.08 3.92 -32.42
N VAL A 346 -8.69 2.80 -31.84
CA VAL A 346 -9.62 1.76 -31.36
C VAL A 346 -9.78 1.85 -29.84
N GLY A 347 -11.01 2.08 -29.38
CA GLY A 347 -11.29 2.53 -28.01
C GLY A 347 -11.11 4.05 -27.90
N GLY A 348 -11.92 4.81 -28.63
CA GLY A 348 -11.82 6.27 -28.69
C GLY A 348 -12.12 7.00 -27.37
N GLY A 349 -12.90 6.40 -26.48
CA GLY A 349 -13.40 7.03 -25.25
C GLY A 349 -14.05 8.37 -25.54
N ARG A 350 -13.70 9.41 -24.78
CA ARG A 350 -14.12 10.80 -25.07
C ARG A 350 -13.17 11.56 -26.00
N GLY A 351 -12.28 10.86 -26.71
CA GLY A 351 -11.43 11.39 -27.76
C GLY A 351 -10.04 11.97 -27.41
N PRO A 352 -9.42 11.75 -26.24
CA PRO A 352 -8.10 12.32 -25.97
C PRO A 352 -7.00 11.76 -26.90
N LEU A 353 -7.04 10.47 -27.27
CA LEU A 353 -6.13 9.89 -28.26
C LEU A 353 -6.39 10.38 -29.68
N VAL A 354 -7.63 10.68 -30.03
CA VAL A 354 -7.99 11.30 -31.31
C VAL A 354 -7.35 12.69 -31.39
N ARG A 355 -7.44 13.48 -30.31
CA ARG A 355 -6.76 14.77 -30.19
C ARG A 355 -5.25 14.63 -30.29
N ALA A 356 -4.64 13.67 -29.57
CA ALA A 356 -3.21 13.38 -29.66
C ALA A 356 -2.78 13.04 -31.09
N THR A 357 -3.58 12.23 -31.80
CA THR A 357 -3.33 11.87 -33.21
C THR A 357 -3.36 13.08 -34.13
N ILE A 358 -4.38 13.94 -34.00
CA ILE A 358 -4.49 15.19 -34.79
C ILE A 358 -3.30 16.12 -34.50
N ASN A 359 -2.93 16.28 -33.22
CA ASN A 359 -1.79 17.12 -32.83
C ASN A 359 -0.47 16.56 -33.38
N ALA A 360 -0.27 15.24 -33.31
CA ALA A 360 0.90 14.57 -33.89
C ALA A 360 0.99 14.79 -35.41
N SER A 361 -0.14 14.72 -36.12
CA SER A 361 -0.22 15.05 -37.55
C SER A 361 0.16 16.50 -37.83
N ILE A 362 -0.39 17.46 -37.08
CA ILE A 362 -0.08 18.89 -37.25
C ILE A 362 1.41 19.17 -36.98
N LYS A 363 1.94 18.66 -35.86
CA LYS A 363 3.32 18.89 -35.44
C LYS A 363 4.32 18.21 -36.38
N SER A 364 3.97 17.04 -36.91
CA SER A 364 4.77 16.36 -37.91
C SER A 364 4.54 16.91 -39.32
N LYS A 365 3.49 17.69 -39.60
CA LYS A 365 3.09 18.13 -40.95
C LYS A 365 2.78 16.98 -41.92
N ARG A 366 2.31 15.83 -41.41
CA ARG A 366 1.90 14.67 -42.23
C ARG A 366 0.39 14.60 -42.32
N LYS A 367 -0.17 14.40 -43.52
CA LYS A 367 -1.61 14.25 -43.73
C LYS A 367 -2.11 12.93 -43.15
N VAL A 368 -3.20 12.98 -42.40
CA VAL A 368 -3.85 11.81 -41.81
C VAL A 368 -5.34 11.80 -42.09
N LYS A 369 -5.89 10.59 -42.20
CA LYS A 369 -7.31 10.30 -42.04
C LYS A 369 -7.48 9.46 -40.79
N VAL A 370 -8.34 9.91 -39.88
CA VAL A 370 -8.53 9.26 -38.58
C VAL A 370 -9.88 8.58 -38.53
N TYR A 371 -9.86 7.27 -38.32
CA TYR A 371 -11.03 6.49 -37.96
C TYR A 371 -11.05 6.32 -36.44
N VAL A 372 -12.16 6.68 -35.80
CA VAL A 372 -12.36 6.48 -34.37
C VAL A 372 -13.35 5.35 -34.18
N ILE A 373 -12.94 4.27 -33.52
CA ILE A 373 -13.79 3.10 -33.25
C ILE A 373 -14.10 3.09 -31.76
N GLU A 374 -15.38 3.09 -31.41
CA GLU A 374 -15.86 3.09 -30.03
C GLU A 374 -17.15 2.28 -29.92
N LYS A 375 -17.24 1.44 -28.87
CA LYS A 375 -18.41 0.58 -28.61
C LYS A 375 -19.38 1.18 -27.58
N ASN A 376 -18.89 2.04 -26.68
CA ASN A 376 -19.70 2.63 -25.62
C ASN A 376 -20.63 3.72 -26.21
N PRO A 377 -21.96 3.50 -26.25
CA PRO A 377 -22.90 4.43 -26.88
C PRO A 377 -22.91 5.81 -26.22
N ASN A 378 -22.53 5.91 -24.95
CA ASN A 378 -22.47 7.19 -24.23
C ASN A 378 -21.26 8.03 -24.69
N ALA A 379 -20.11 7.38 -24.87
CA ALA A 379 -18.89 8.05 -25.35
C ALA A 379 -19.02 8.50 -26.82
N ILE A 380 -19.74 7.72 -27.62
CA ILE A 380 -20.10 8.05 -29.01
C ILE A 380 -20.83 9.40 -29.13
N VAL A 381 -21.70 9.75 -28.16
CA VAL A 381 -22.36 11.07 -28.14
C VAL A 381 -21.33 12.19 -28.04
N THR A 382 -20.34 12.04 -27.14
CA THR A 382 -19.25 13.01 -26.98
C THR A 382 -18.39 13.10 -28.23
N LEU A 383 -17.97 11.96 -28.79
CA LEU A 383 -17.16 11.91 -30.02
C LEU A 383 -17.87 12.55 -31.21
N SER A 384 -19.17 12.30 -31.37
CA SER A 384 -19.99 12.88 -32.44
C SER A 384 -20.05 14.41 -32.35
N ALA A 385 -20.20 14.96 -31.13
CA ALA A 385 -20.16 16.40 -30.91
C ALA A 385 -18.77 16.98 -31.22
N LEU A 386 -17.68 16.33 -30.76
CA LEU A 386 -16.32 16.76 -31.04
C LEU A 386 -16.01 16.77 -32.54
N ILE A 387 -16.45 15.76 -33.29
CA ILE A 387 -16.28 15.70 -34.74
C ILE A 387 -17.03 16.82 -35.44
N ARG A 388 -18.29 17.05 -35.08
CA ARG A 388 -19.13 18.08 -35.70
C ARG A 388 -18.68 19.51 -35.37
N GLU A 389 -18.18 19.75 -34.16
CA GLU A 389 -17.96 21.10 -33.65
C GLU A 389 -16.48 21.51 -33.66
N LEU A 390 -15.59 20.64 -33.20
CA LEU A 390 -14.15 20.95 -33.06
C LEU A 390 -13.29 20.39 -34.20
N TRP A 391 -13.65 19.23 -34.76
CA TRP A 391 -12.87 18.56 -35.80
C TRP A 391 -13.53 18.59 -37.19
N ARG A 392 -14.49 19.48 -37.41
CA ARG A 392 -15.25 19.61 -38.68
C ARG A 392 -14.37 19.84 -39.91
N ASP A 393 -13.24 20.53 -39.72
CA ASP A 393 -12.27 20.87 -40.77
C ASP A 393 -11.10 19.85 -40.80
N ARG A 394 -11.29 18.68 -40.18
CA ARG A 394 -10.33 17.56 -40.14
C ARG A 394 -10.97 16.31 -40.74
N ASN A 395 -10.13 15.42 -41.23
CA ASN A 395 -10.57 14.15 -41.81
C ASN A 395 -10.71 13.09 -40.70
N VAL A 396 -11.81 13.18 -39.94
CA VAL A 396 -12.12 12.28 -38.81
C VAL A 396 -13.50 11.65 -39.00
N GLU A 397 -13.56 10.32 -39.00
CA GLU A 397 -14.78 9.53 -39.16
C GLU A 397 -15.00 8.64 -37.92
N LEU A 398 -16.22 8.62 -37.39
CA LEU A 398 -16.62 7.79 -36.25
C LEU A 398 -17.28 6.49 -36.73
N ILE A 399 -16.83 5.36 -36.19
CA ILE A 399 -17.44 4.04 -36.38
C ILE A 399 -17.90 3.53 -35.01
N SER A 400 -19.22 3.51 -34.81
CA SER A 400 -19.87 3.10 -33.57
C SER A 400 -20.04 1.58 -33.53
N THR A 401 -19.03 0.85 -33.08
CA THR A 401 -19.02 -0.62 -33.06
C THR A 401 -17.89 -1.17 -32.20
N ASP A 402 -17.91 -2.47 -31.93
CA ASP A 402 -16.78 -3.19 -31.37
C ASP A 402 -15.68 -3.35 -32.43
N MET A 403 -14.43 -3.06 -32.06
CA MET A 403 -13.28 -3.15 -32.97
C MET A 403 -13.04 -4.55 -33.55
N ARG A 404 -13.65 -5.59 -32.96
CA ARG A 404 -13.56 -6.98 -33.41
C ARG A 404 -14.55 -7.30 -34.53
N GLU A 405 -15.62 -6.51 -34.68
CA GLU A 405 -16.82 -6.89 -35.46
C GLU A 405 -17.04 -6.10 -36.76
N PHE A 406 -16.16 -5.17 -37.12
CA PHE A 406 -16.38 -4.29 -38.27
C PHE A 406 -15.52 -4.64 -39.49
N GLU A 407 -15.81 -4.04 -40.63
CA GLU A 407 -14.95 -4.02 -41.82
C GLU A 407 -14.78 -2.56 -42.27
N PRO A 408 -13.58 -1.97 -42.13
CA PRO A 408 -13.35 -0.59 -42.50
C PRO A 408 -13.34 -0.42 -44.02
N PRO A 409 -13.68 0.78 -44.53
CA PRO A 409 -13.60 1.08 -45.96
C PRO A 409 -12.16 1.01 -46.50
N GLU A 410 -11.16 1.17 -45.65
CA GLU A 410 -9.75 1.12 -46.00
C GLU A 410 -8.90 0.60 -44.82
N LYS A 411 -7.78 -0.08 -45.12
CA LYS A 411 -6.89 -0.63 -44.08
C LYS A 411 -6.01 0.46 -43.45
N ALA A 412 -5.71 0.31 -42.16
CA ALA A 412 -4.89 1.24 -41.39
C ALA A 412 -3.38 1.10 -41.65
N ASP A 413 -2.67 2.22 -41.67
CA ASP A 413 -1.21 2.28 -41.54
C ASP A 413 -0.78 2.18 -40.07
N ILE A 414 -1.56 2.75 -39.16
CA ILE A 414 -1.29 2.79 -37.71
C ILE A 414 -2.59 2.50 -36.97
N LEU A 415 -2.56 1.51 -36.09
CA LEU A 415 -3.61 1.26 -35.11
C LEU A 415 -3.15 1.81 -33.76
N VAL A 416 -3.96 2.66 -33.13
CA VAL A 416 -3.67 3.29 -31.84
C VAL A 416 -4.72 2.88 -30.83
N SER A 417 -4.31 2.40 -29.66
CA SER A 417 -5.21 2.03 -28.57
C SER A 417 -4.61 2.35 -27.19
N GLU A 418 -5.48 2.46 -26.20
CA GLU A 418 -5.13 2.47 -24.78
C GLU A 418 -6.17 1.63 -24.07
N LEU A 419 -5.88 0.33 -23.99
CA LEU A 419 -6.73 -0.73 -23.43
C LEU A 419 -5.96 -1.49 -22.32
N LEU A 420 -5.00 -0.80 -21.70
CA LEU A 420 -4.07 -1.39 -20.75
C LEU A 420 -4.64 -1.24 -19.35
N GLY A 421 -4.68 -2.34 -18.60
CA GLY A 421 -4.93 -2.28 -17.16
C GLY A 421 -3.63 -2.22 -16.36
N SER A 422 -3.75 -2.21 -15.02
CA SER A 422 -2.63 -2.21 -14.08
C SER A 422 -1.67 -3.40 -14.20
N PHE A 423 -2.09 -4.48 -14.87
CA PHE A 423 -1.29 -5.66 -15.17
C PHE A 423 -1.03 -5.81 -16.67
N GLY A 424 -1.17 -4.73 -17.44
CA GLY A 424 -0.97 -4.71 -18.88
C GLY A 424 -2.15 -5.30 -19.64
N ASP A 425 -2.37 -6.60 -19.52
CA ASP A 425 -3.36 -7.35 -20.33
C ASP A 425 -4.69 -7.63 -19.62
N ASN A 426 -4.86 -7.20 -18.36
CA ASN A 426 -6.07 -7.46 -17.56
C ASN A 426 -7.33 -6.68 -17.99
N GLU A 427 -7.23 -5.83 -19.01
CA GLU A 427 -8.38 -5.19 -19.69
C GLU A 427 -8.59 -5.73 -21.12
N LEU A 428 -8.00 -6.90 -21.42
CA LEU A 428 -8.17 -7.66 -22.66
C LEU A 428 -7.64 -6.95 -23.91
N SER A 429 -6.62 -6.09 -23.75
CA SER A 429 -5.87 -5.51 -24.87
C SER A 429 -5.47 -6.56 -25.91
N PRO A 430 -4.95 -7.76 -25.55
CA PRO A 430 -4.59 -8.76 -26.55
C PRO A 430 -5.77 -9.19 -27.42
N GLU A 431 -6.88 -9.62 -26.81
CA GLU A 431 -8.06 -10.10 -27.54
C GLU A 431 -8.68 -9.00 -28.42
N CYS A 432 -8.71 -7.76 -27.93
CA CYS A 432 -9.20 -6.61 -28.68
C CYS A 432 -8.33 -6.31 -29.90
N LEU A 433 -7.01 -6.25 -29.71
CA LEU A 433 -6.06 -5.90 -30.77
C LEU A 433 -5.89 -7.01 -31.80
N ASP A 434 -5.94 -8.28 -31.39
CA ASP A 434 -5.92 -9.40 -32.33
C ASP A 434 -7.16 -9.38 -33.24
N GLY A 435 -8.33 -9.05 -32.70
CA GLY A 435 -9.55 -8.90 -33.49
C GLY A 435 -9.50 -7.70 -34.45
N ALA A 436 -8.88 -6.59 -34.03
CA ALA A 436 -8.75 -5.38 -34.85
C ALA A 436 -7.60 -5.46 -35.87
N GLN A 437 -6.60 -6.31 -35.66
CA GLN A 437 -5.39 -6.37 -36.49
C GLN A 437 -5.68 -6.75 -37.95
N LYS A 438 -6.77 -7.47 -38.23
CA LYS A 438 -7.20 -7.76 -39.61
C LYS A 438 -7.39 -6.50 -40.48
N HIS A 439 -7.65 -5.37 -39.83
CA HIS A 439 -7.82 -4.04 -40.43
C HIS A 439 -6.50 -3.32 -40.73
N LEU A 440 -5.37 -3.86 -40.29
CA LEU A 440 -4.05 -3.30 -40.53
C LEU A 440 -3.52 -3.69 -41.91
N LYS A 441 -2.79 -2.78 -42.57
CA LYS A 441 -2.00 -3.12 -43.77
C LYS A 441 -0.89 -4.13 -43.41
N PRO A 442 -0.36 -4.90 -44.38
CA PRO A 442 0.71 -5.85 -44.11
C PRO A 442 1.96 -5.25 -43.44
N ASP A 443 2.27 -3.99 -43.73
CA ASP A 443 3.37 -3.23 -43.15
C ASP A 443 2.93 -2.25 -42.06
N GLY A 444 1.65 -2.28 -41.67
CA GLY A 444 1.11 -1.37 -40.66
C GLY A 444 1.61 -1.72 -39.27
N ILE A 445 1.48 -0.75 -38.36
CA ILE A 445 1.99 -0.88 -36.98
C ILE A 445 0.87 -0.71 -35.94
N SER A 446 1.10 -1.20 -34.73
CA SER A 446 0.26 -0.94 -33.57
C SER A 446 0.99 -0.08 -32.54
N ILE A 447 0.25 0.80 -31.87
CA ILE A 447 0.68 1.61 -30.73
C ILE A 447 -0.36 1.39 -29.62
N PRO A 448 -0.03 0.71 -28.50
CA PRO A 448 1.29 0.17 -28.15
C PRO A 448 1.71 -1.02 -29.01
N CYS A 449 3.02 -1.16 -29.24
CA CYS A 449 3.58 -2.28 -29.97
C CYS A 449 3.86 -3.50 -29.08
N LYS A 450 4.04 -3.29 -27.78
CA LYS A 450 4.36 -4.34 -26.83
C LYS A 450 3.93 -3.97 -25.42
N SER A 451 3.44 -4.93 -24.65
CA SER A 451 3.28 -4.80 -23.20
C SER A 451 3.87 -6.02 -22.49
N THR A 452 4.42 -5.78 -21.30
CA THR A 452 5.01 -6.81 -20.43
C THR A 452 4.48 -6.60 -19.02
N SER A 453 3.85 -7.61 -18.43
CA SER A 453 3.44 -7.62 -17.02
C SER A 453 4.60 -8.08 -16.13
N TYR A 454 4.62 -7.62 -14.88
CA TYR A 454 5.63 -7.99 -13.89
C TYR A 454 4.98 -8.39 -12.58
N LEU A 455 5.58 -9.35 -11.88
CA LEU A 455 5.09 -9.85 -10.61
C LEU A 455 6.12 -9.64 -9.51
N ASN A 456 5.67 -9.30 -8.30
CA ASN A 456 6.56 -9.05 -7.16
C ASN A 456 5.93 -9.55 -5.85
N PRO A 457 6.60 -10.44 -5.09
CA PRO A 457 6.07 -10.90 -3.80
C PRO A 457 6.14 -9.78 -2.76
N VAL A 458 5.05 -9.58 -2.02
CA VAL A 458 4.97 -8.49 -1.05
C VAL A 458 4.39 -8.91 0.29
N MET A 459 4.76 -8.11 1.29
CA MET A 459 4.13 -8.04 2.57
C MET A 459 3.33 -6.73 2.65
N THR A 460 2.00 -6.82 2.78
CA THR A 460 1.11 -5.64 2.91
C THR A 460 -0.07 -5.96 3.83
N THR A 461 0.12 -5.71 5.13
CA THR A 461 -0.85 -6.10 6.16
C THR A 461 -2.18 -5.36 6.02
N LYS A 462 -2.13 -4.08 5.64
CA LYS A 462 -3.31 -3.20 5.53
C LYS A 462 -4.26 -3.63 4.41
N ILE A 463 -3.74 -3.82 3.20
CA ILE A 463 -4.54 -4.27 2.04
C ILE A 463 -5.07 -5.69 2.25
N TYR A 464 -4.22 -6.59 2.74
CA TYR A 464 -4.63 -7.96 3.03
C TYR A 464 -5.82 -8.02 4.01
N ASN A 465 -5.75 -7.25 5.10
CA ASN A 465 -6.83 -7.20 6.09
C ASN A 465 -8.12 -6.57 5.55
N GLN A 466 -8.05 -5.62 4.61
CA GLN A 466 -9.24 -5.10 3.93
C GLN A 466 -9.96 -6.21 3.16
N ILE A 467 -9.22 -7.02 2.38
CA ILE A 467 -9.80 -8.16 1.65
C ILE A 467 -10.36 -9.20 2.62
N ARG A 468 -9.61 -9.55 3.68
CA ARG A 468 -10.06 -10.49 4.72
C ARG A 468 -11.35 -10.03 5.40
N SER A 469 -11.56 -8.72 5.55
CA SER A 469 -12.78 -8.17 6.14
C SER A 469 -14.03 -8.38 5.27
N LEU A 470 -13.87 -8.47 3.94
CA LEU A 470 -14.96 -8.75 3.01
C LEU A 470 -15.48 -10.19 3.14
N GLU A 471 -14.64 -11.11 3.61
CA GLU A 471 -15.00 -12.53 3.81
C GLU A 471 -15.88 -12.78 5.03
N LYS A 472 -15.86 -11.87 6.03
CA LYS A 472 -16.58 -12.02 7.30
C LYS A 472 -18.09 -11.86 7.09
N SER A 473 -18.69 -12.80 6.36
CA SER A 473 -20.12 -13.05 6.41
C SER A 473 -20.46 -13.58 7.81
N PRO A 474 -21.47 -13.04 8.51
CA PRO A 474 -21.88 -13.48 9.85
C PRO A 474 -22.29 -14.96 9.97
N HIS A 475 -22.33 -15.71 8.86
CA HIS A 475 -22.91 -17.05 8.77
C HIS A 475 -21.91 -18.16 8.42
N ALA A 476 -20.63 -17.88 8.17
CA ALA A 476 -19.66 -18.92 7.84
C ALA A 476 -19.04 -19.53 9.10
N LYS A 477 -19.53 -20.71 9.51
CA LYS A 477 -18.95 -21.52 10.59
C LYS A 477 -17.79 -22.41 10.13
N ASP A 478 -17.48 -22.41 8.83
CA ASP A 478 -16.45 -23.27 8.26
C ASP A 478 -15.25 -22.44 7.77
N ARG A 479 -14.06 -23.02 7.93
CA ARG A 479 -12.80 -22.52 7.35
C ARG A 479 -12.95 -22.60 5.83
N ILE A 480 -13.32 -21.49 5.20
CA ILE A 480 -13.55 -21.41 3.76
C ILE A 480 -12.21 -21.69 3.05
N VAL A 481 -12.04 -22.90 2.53
CA VAL A 481 -10.84 -23.29 1.74
C VAL A 481 -10.75 -22.49 0.43
N THR A 482 -11.86 -21.91 -0.02
CA THR A 482 -11.98 -21.21 -1.30
C THR A 482 -12.72 -19.88 -1.11
N SER A 483 -11.98 -18.80 -0.92
CA SER A 483 -12.60 -17.47 -0.79
C SER A 483 -12.66 -16.78 -2.14
N ARG A 484 -13.87 -16.40 -2.56
CA ARG A 484 -14.06 -15.60 -3.77
C ARG A 484 -13.25 -14.29 -3.73
N TYR A 485 -13.10 -13.67 -2.55
CA TYR A 485 -12.37 -12.41 -2.41
C TYR A 485 -10.86 -12.62 -2.42
N MET A 486 -10.31 -13.63 -1.71
CA MET A 486 -8.87 -13.94 -1.75
C MET A 486 -8.43 -14.65 -3.03
N GLU A 487 -9.36 -14.96 -3.92
CA GLU A 487 -9.10 -15.43 -5.28
C GLU A 487 -9.45 -14.36 -6.32
N GLY A 488 -9.77 -13.14 -5.88
CA GLY A 488 -9.90 -11.97 -6.74
C GLY A 488 -8.57 -11.26 -6.93
N SER A 489 -8.54 -10.32 -7.86
CA SER A 489 -7.41 -9.43 -8.08
C SER A 489 -7.87 -7.98 -7.89
N TYR A 490 -7.02 -7.13 -7.34
CA TYR A 490 -7.41 -5.78 -6.92
C TYR A 490 -6.46 -4.73 -7.48
N VAL A 491 -6.90 -3.47 -7.53
CA VAL A 491 -6.05 -2.31 -7.79
C VAL A 491 -5.85 -1.56 -6.47
N ALA A 492 -4.63 -1.15 -6.16
CA ALA A 492 -4.34 -0.37 -4.96
C ALA A 492 -3.07 0.49 -5.12
N TYR A 493 -3.11 1.71 -4.60
CA TYR A 493 -1.93 2.55 -4.41
C TYR A 493 -1.24 2.19 -3.09
N LEU A 494 -0.24 1.32 -3.17
CA LEU A 494 0.40 0.71 -2.00
C LEU A 494 1.41 1.66 -1.35
N LYS A 495 1.17 2.00 -0.09
CA LYS A 495 2.12 2.70 0.79
C LYS A 495 2.58 1.84 1.96
N ASN A 496 1.66 1.12 2.60
CA ASN A 496 1.98 0.16 3.64
C ASN A 496 2.40 -1.17 3.00
N VAL A 497 3.64 -1.23 2.51
CA VAL A 497 4.15 -2.38 1.77
C VAL A 497 5.64 -2.58 1.99
N TYR A 498 6.04 -3.85 2.09
CA TYR A 498 7.40 -4.32 1.98
C TYR A 498 7.53 -5.24 0.76
N HIS A 499 8.40 -4.88 -0.17
CA HIS A 499 8.73 -5.68 -1.34
C HIS A 499 9.79 -6.72 -0.95
N ILE A 500 9.45 -8.00 -1.02
CA ILE A 500 10.30 -9.09 -0.50
C ILE A 500 11.51 -9.33 -1.41
N ASP A 501 11.36 -9.08 -2.71
CA ASP A 501 12.41 -9.16 -3.72
C ASP A 501 12.14 -8.11 -4.82
N ALA A 502 12.95 -8.06 -5.88
CA ALA A 502 12.69 -7.24 -7.06
C ALA A 502 11.55 -7.81 -7.94
N PRO A 503 10.78 -6.97 -8.65
CA PRO A 503 9.81 -7.46 -9.63
C PRO A 503 10.49 -8.23 -10.77
N GLN A 504 9.83 -9.28 -11.27
CA GLN A 504 10.29 -10.07 -12.41
C GLN A 504 9.24 -10.06 -13.53
N PRO A 505 9.65 -10.04 -14.81
CA PRO A 505 8.73 -10.07 -15.94
C PRO A 505 7.94 -11.38 -15.98
N LEU A 506 6.67 -11.31 -16.38
CA LEU A 506 5.74 -12.43 -16.38
C LEU A 506 5.19 -12.74 -17.78
N PHE A 507 4.25 -11.94 -18.29
CA PHE A 507 3.62 -12.17 -19.60
C PHE A 507 3.93 -11.03 -20.56
N GLU A 508 4.22 -11.37 -21.82
CA GLU A 508 4.48 -10.42 -22.89
C GLU A 508 3.48 -10.61 -24.03
N PHE A 509 3.02 -9.48 -24.58
CA PHE A 509 2.15 -9.40 -25.76
C PHE A 509 2.72 -8.39 -26.75
N VAL A 510 2.73 -8.76 -28.04
CA VAL A 510 3.28 -7.94 -29.13
C VAL A 510 2.18 -7.72 -30.16
N HIS A 511 2.09 -6.47 -30.65
CA HIS A 511 1.10 -6.03 -31.62
C HIS A 511 1.78 -5.31 -32.81
N PRO A 512 1.50 -5.69 -34.07
CA PRO A 512 0.65 -6.81 -34.47
C PRO A 512 1.25 -8.18 -34.12
N ASN A 513 0.41 -9.15 -33.80
CA ASN A 513 0.74 -10.54 -33.54
C ASN A 513 0.78 -11.34 -34.87
N PRO A 514 1.95 -11.75 -35.37
CA PRO A 514 2.08 -12.40 -36.67
C PRO A 514 1.73 -13.91 -36.64
N ALA A 515 1.33 -14.46 -35.48
CA ALA A 515 1.05 -15.88 -35.35
C ALA A 515 -0.13 -16.32 -36.25
N PRO A 516 -0.02 -17.47 -36.96
CA PRO A 516 -1.09 -17.96 -37.82
C PRO A 516 -2.33 -18.40 -37.04
N ILE A 517 -2.13 -18.89 -35.83
CA ILE A 517 -3.19 -19.20 -34.86
C ILE A 517 -2.80 -18.46 -33.58
N ILE A 518 -3.66 -17.52 -33.17
CA ILE A 518 -3.38 -16.68 -32.01
C ILE A 518 -3.90 -17.39 -30.75
N ASP A 519 -2.97 -17.74 -29.86
CA ASP A 519 -3.26 -18.21 -28.52
C ASP A 519 -2.71 -17.20 -27.50
N ASN A 520 -3.62 -16.59 -26.74
CA ASN A 520 -3.28 -15.64 -25.68
C ASN A 520 -3.21 -16.28 -24.29
N SER A 521 -3.30 -17.61 -24.19
CA SER A 521 -3.03 -18.32 -22.94
C SER A 521 -1.53 -18.22 -22.60
N ARG A 522 -1.21 -18.12 -21.32
CA ARG A 522 0.18 -18.02 -20.84
C ARG A 522 0.38 -18.85 -19.58
N SER A 523 1.60 -19.32 -19.38
CA SER A 523 2.04 -19.96 -18.14
C SER A 523 3.49 -19.58 -17.87
N ALA A 524 3.79 -19.25 -16.62
CA ALA A 524 5.15 -18.96 -16.19
C ALA A 524 5.37 -19.44 -14.75
N CYS A 525 6.63 -19.77 -14.44
CA CYS A 525 7.08 -20.09 -13.09
C CYS A 525 8.20 -19.11 -12.73
N LEU A 526 8.00 -18.33 -11.65
CA LEU A 526 8.98 -17.35 -11.16
C LEU A 526 9.52 -17.81 -9.81
N THR A 527 10.78 -17.48 -9.55
CA THR A 527 11.44 -17.75 -8.26
C THR A 527 12.05 -16.46 -7.73
N PHE A 528 11.67 -16.11 -6.50
CA PHE A 528 12.17 -14.94 -5.76
C PHE A 528 12.91 -15.42 -4.51
N LYS A 529 13.75 -14.56 -3.93
CA LYS A 529 14.53 -14.88 -2.74
C LYS A 529 14.30 -13.89 -1.61
N ALA A 530 13.92 -14.40 -0.45
CA ALA A 530 13.74 -13.56 0.73
C ALA A 530 15.07 -13.23 1.41
N SER A 531 15.30 -11.96 1.67
CA SER A 531 16.49 -11.43 2.37
C SER A 531 16.34 -11.38 3.88
N LEU A 532 15.09 -11.29 4.36
CA LEU A 532 14.71 -11.18 5.77
C LEU A 532 13.54 -12.12 6.07
N ASP A 533 13.40 -12.48 7.35
CA ASP A 533 12.15 -13.05 7.86
C ASP A 533 11.02 -12.03 7.65
N CYS A 534 9.91 -12.47 7.04
CA CYS A 534 8.75 -11.63 6.73
C CYS A 534 7.46 -12.47 6.62
N VAL A 535 6.32 -11.79 6.42
CA VAL A 535 5.04 -12.44 6.15
C VAL A 535 4.53 -12.01 4.78
N MET A 536 4.51 -12.96 3.85
CA MET A 536 3.98 -12.74 2.52
C MET A 536 2.46 -12.77 2.53
N HIS A 537 1.85 -11.76 1.91
CA HIS A 537 0.40 -11.61 1.84
C HIS A 537 -0.15 -11.79 0.42
N GLY A 538 0.72 -11.73 -0.60
CA GLY A 538 0.32 -11.75 -1.99
C GLY A 538 1.43 -11.29 -2.92
N PHE A 539 1.05 -11.00 -4.14
CA PHE A 539 1.91 -10.46 -5.18
C PHE A 539 1.37 -9.13 -5.68
N THR A 540 2.24 -8.17 -5.93
CA THR A 540 1.90 -6.97 -6.68
C THR A 540 2.21 -7.16 -8.15
N GLY A 541 1.35 -6.60 -8.98
CA GLY A 541 1.46 -6.61 -10.43
C GLY A 541 1.74 -5.21 -10.96
N TYR A 542 2.63 -5.14 -11.95
CA TYR A 542 2.97 -3.93 -12.69
C TYR A 542 2.96 -4.22 -14.19
N PHE A 543 3.13 -3.18 -15.01
CA PHE A 543 3.42 -3.35 -16.43
C PHE A 543 4.38 -2.29 -16.97
N ASP A 544 5.03 -2.66 -18.07
CA ASP A 544 5.65 -1.76 -19.03
C ASP A 544 4.95 -1.90 -20.38
N ALA A 545 4.84 -0.80 -21.11
CA ALA A 545 4.35 -0.78 -22.48
C ALA A 545 5.30 0.02 -23.37
N VAL A 546 5.75 -0.60 -24.46
CA VAL A 546 6.45 0.09 -25.53
C VAL A 546 5.40 0.64 -26.48
N LEU A 547 5.27 1.97 -26.53
CA LEU A 547 4.34 2.63 -27.43
C LEU A 547 4.87 2.54 -28.86
N TYR A 548 6.08 3.06 -29.09
CA TYR A 548 6.77 3.01 -30.36
C TYR A 548 8.27 3.21 -30.14
N LYS A 549 9.10 2.26 -30.59
CA LYS A 549 10.57 2.29 -30.43
C LYS A 549 11.02 2.56 -28.99
N ASP A 550 11.61 3.72 -28.72
CA ASP A 550 12.17 4.14 -27.44
C ASP A 550 11.13 4.83 -26.53
N ILE A 551 9.91 5.07 -27.01
CA ILE A 551 8.85 5.72 -26.24
C ILE A 551 8.07 4.65 -25.48
N THR A 552 8.19 4.68 -24.16
CA THR A 552 7.56 3.72 -23.24
C THR A 552 6.70 4.40 -22.18
N ILE A 553 5.71 3.67 -21.67
CA ILE A 553 4.96 3.98 -20.44
C ILE A 553 5.19 2.82 -19.47
N SER A 554 5.35 3.13 -18.19
CA SER A 554 5.66 2.14 -17.16
C SER A 554 5.10 2.55 -15.81
N ILE A 555 4.54 1.57 -15.09
CA ILE A 555 4.27 1.66 -13.64
C ILE A 555 5.20 0.76 -12.81
N HIS A 556 6.19 0.14 -13.44
CA HIS A 556 7.19 -0.67 -12.74
C HIS A 556 8.01 0.23 -11.78
N PRO A 557 8.23 -0.16 -10.52
CA PRO A 557 8.72 0.74 -9.48
C PRO A 557 10.12 1.33 -9.75
N TYR A 558 10.98 0.63 -10.49
CA TYR A 558 12.33 1.12 -10.82
C TYR A 558 12.39 1.94 -12.12
N SER A 559 11.36 1.88 -12.96
CA SER A 559 11.29 2.51 -14.28
C SER A 559 10.03 3.35 -14.48
N HIS A 560 9.33 3.66 -13.37
CA HIS A 560 8.05 4.35 -13.37
C HIS A 560 8.12 5.66 -14.15
N THR A 561 7.17 5.85 -15.06
CA THR A 561 7.11 7.05 -15.88
C THR A 561 6.84 8.26 -15.00
N ARG A 562 7.75 9.25 -15.02
CA ARG A 562 7.67 10.41 -14.12
C ARG A 562 6.38 11.20 -14.38
N GLY A 563 5.58 11.38 -13.32
CA GLY A 563 4.34 12.17 -13.37
C GLY A 563 3.14 11.42 -13.95
N LEU A 564 3.28 10.13 -14.26
CA LEU A 564 2.15 9.27 -14.62
C LEU A 564 1.29 8.99 -13.39
N GLY A 565 -0.03 9.10 -13.51
CA GLY A 565 -0.99 8.89 -12.43
C GLY A 565 -2.23 8.10 -12.86
N SER A 566 -2.21 7.50 -14.06
CA SER A 566 -3.36 6.78 -14.64
C SER A 566 -3.60 5.39 -14.04
N TRP A 567 -2.57 4.73 -13.50
CA TRP A 567 -2.69 3.36 -12.99
C TRP A 567 -2.00 3.21 -11.64
N PHE A 568 -2.66 2.52 -10.72
CA PHE A 568 -2.01 1.97 -9.54
C PHE A 568 -1.61 0.51 -9.79
N SER A 569 -0.90 -0.11 -8.84
CA SER A 569 -0.48 -1.51 -8.94
C SER A 569 -1.65 -2.48 -8.79
N MET A 570 -1.55 -3.61 -9.48
CA MET A 570 -2.43 -4.75 -9.25
C MET A 570 -2.01 -5.49 -7.96
N PHE A 571 -2.92 -6.16 -7.28
CA PHE A 571 -2.64 -7.01 -6.12
C PHE A 571 -3.36 -8.36 -6.24
N PHE A 572 -2.60 -9.44 -6.08
CA PHE A 572 -3.04 -10.83 -6.10
C PHE A 572 -2.80 -11.45 -4.70
N PRO A 573 -3.84 -11.59 -3.86
CA PRO A 573 -3.71 -12.10 -2.50
C PRO A 573 -3.35 -13.60 -2.47
N MET A 574 -2.77 -14.02 -1.35
CA MET A 574 -2.75 -15.42 -0.92
C MET A 574 -3.91 -15.64 0.06
N THR A 575 -4.59 -16.79 0.03
CA THR A 575 -5.68 -17.03 1.00
C THR A 575 -5.23 -17.02 2.46
N GLU A 576 -4.07 -17.60 2.76
CA GLU A 576 -3.45 -17.54 4.09
C GLU A 576 -2.14 -16.72 4.01
N PRO A 577 -1.83 -15.87 5.01
CA PRO A 577 -0.52 -15.24 5.10
C PRO A 577 0.56 -16.32 5.24
N VAL A 578 1.67 -16.17 4.52
CA VAL A 578 2.74 -17.16 4.54
C VAL A 578 3.96 -16.62 5.26
N GLN A 579 4.36 -17.32 6.31
CA GLN A 579 5.61 -17.06 7.02
C GLN A 579 6.78 -17.44 6.11
N ILE A 580 7.65 -16.47 5.84
CA ILE A 580 8.83 -16.62 5.00
C ILE A 580 10.06 -16.39 5.86
N ARG A 581 11.03 -17.32 5.81
CA ARG A 581 12.31 -17.17 6.48
C ARG A 581 13.34 -16.55 5.55
N ARG A 582 14.30 -15.87 6.15
CA ARG A 582 15.49 -15.38 5.46
C ARG A 582 16.16 -16.53 4.70
N GLY A 583 16.39 -16.30 3.41
CA GLY A 583 17.01 -17.27 2.51
C GLY A 583 16.02 -18.20 1.80
N ASP A 584 14.74 -18.21 2.18
CA ASP A 584 13.72 -19.01 1.50
C ASP A 584 13.58 -18.59 0.03
N GLU A 585 13.33 -19.58 -0.82
CA GLU A 585 12.91 -19.38 -2.21
C GLU A 585 11.38 -19.36 -2.29
N ILE A 586 10.83 -18.27 -2.82
CA ILE A 586 9.41 -18.13 -3.11
C ILE A 586 9.20 -18.51 -4.57
N ARG A 587 8.59 -19.67 -4.81
CA ARG A 587 8.32 -20.15 -6.17
C ARG A 587 6.83 -20.07 -6.48
N VAL A 588 6.47 -19.31 -7.50
CA VAL A 588 5.08 -19.08 -7.92
C VAL A 588 4.88 -19.58 -9.34
N ASN A 589 3.77 -20.26 -9.59
CA ASN A 589 3.27 -20.47 -10.94
C ASN A 589 2.10 -19.53 -11.18
N PHE A 590 2.07 -18.95 -12.37
CA PHE A 590 1.04 -18.02 -12.79
C PHE A 590 0.54 -18.44 -14.18
N TRP A 591 -0.77 -18.39 -14.37
CA TRP A 591 -1.42 -18.73 -15.63
C TRP A 591 -2.35 -17.60 -16.04
N ARG A 592 -2.37 -17.32 -17.34
CA ARG A 592 -3.43 -16.58 -18.01
C ARG A 592 -4.25 -17.58 -18.80
N CYS A 593 -5.49 -17.76 -18.41
CA CYS A 593 -6.40 -18.75 -18.98
C CYS A 593 -7.44 -18.06 -19.87
N VAL A 594 -7.74 -18.68 -21.00
CA VAL A 594 -8.64 -18.11 -22.02
C VAL A 594 -9.76 -19.10 -22.33
N ALA A 595 -11.00 -18.60 -22.31
CA ALA A 595 -12.19 -19.28 -22.82
C ALA A 595 -12.85 -18.43 -23.92
N SER A 596 -13.93 -18.95 -24.51
CA SER A 596 -14.69 -18.25 -25.54
C SER A 596 -15.29 -16.92 -25.07
N HIS A 597 -15.72 -16.85 -23.80
CA HIS A 597 -16.53 -15.76 -23.25
C HIS A 597 -15.83 -15.01 -22.10
N LYS A 598 -14.65 -15.47 -21.64
CA LYS A 598 -13.88 -14.84 -20.57
C LYS A 598 -12.39 -15.15 -20.64
N VAL A 599 -11.61 -14.36 -19.92
CA VAL A 599 -10.20 -14.58 -19.57
C VAL A 599 -10.08 -14.47 -18.05
N TRP A 600 -9.11 -15.15 -17.44
CA TRP A 600 -8.84 -15.03 -16.01
C TRP A 600 -7.39 -15.40 -15.71
N TYR A 601 -6.94 -15.09 -14.50
CA TYR A 601 -5.64 -15.52 -13.98
C TYR A 601 -5.81 -16.61 -12.93
N GLU A 602 -4.92 -17.58 -12.94
CA GLU A 602 -4.76 -18.55 -11.85
C GLU A 602 -3.34 -18.43 -11.31
N TRP A 603 -3.16 -18.63 -10.00
CA TRP A 603 -1.82 -18.62 -9.40
C TRP A 603 -1.72 -19.57 -8.22
N ASN A 604 -0.52 -20.09 -8.01
CA ASN A 604 -0.19 -20.82 -6.79
C ASN A 604 1.27 -20.64 -6.40
N MET A 605 1.53 -20.82 -5.11
CA MET A 605 2.88 -20.90 -4.59
C MET A 605 3.24 -22.37 -4.35
N THR A 606 4.46 -22.76 -4.70
CA THR A 606 4.99 -24.13 -4.55
C THR A 606 6.15 -24.23 -3.56
N ALA A 607 6.81 -23.12 -3.25
CA ALA A 607 7.84 -23.00 -2.22
C ALA A 607 7.76 -21.63 -1.56
N PRO A 608 8.11 -21.49 -0.26
CA PRO A 608 8.57 -22.55 0.65
C PRO A 608 7.42 -23.45 1.17
N ARG A 609 6.17 -22.98 1.07
CA ARG A 609 4.97 -23.74 1.40
C ARG A 609 4.04 -23.79 0.19
N GLN A 610 3.51 -24.97 -0.11
CA GLN A 610 2.55 -25.14 -1.18
C GLN A 610 1.19 -24.53 -0.81
N SER A 611 0.66 -23.68 -1.69
CA SER A 611 -0.73 -23.23 -1.65
C SER A 611 -1.60 -24.05 -2.60
N HIS A 612 -2.92 -23.95 -2.44
CA HIS A 612 -3.84 -24.36 -3.50
C HIS A 612 -3.74 -23.41 -4.70
N ILE A 613 -4.36 -23.80 -5.83
CA ILE A 613 -4.48 -22.95 -7.00
C ILE A 613 -5.63 -21.97 -6.76
N HIS A 614 -5.33 -20.67 -6.80
CA HIS A 614 -6.30 -19.61 -6.63
C HIS A 614 -7.05 -19.36 -7.95
N ASN A 615 -8.31 -18.96 -7.84
CA ASN A 615 -9.16 -18.53 -8.95
C ASN A 615 -9.37 -19.58 -10.05
N VAL A 616 -9.43 -20.86 -9.68
CA VAL A 616 -9.68 -21.97 -10.62
C VAL A 616 -10.91 -21.68 -11.47
N GLN A 617 -10.75 -21.76 -12.81
CA GLN A 617 -11.78 -21.46 -13.80
C GLN A 617 -12.34 -20.03 -13.72
N GLY A 618 -11.64 -19.09 -13.09
CA GLY A 618 -12.06 -17.70 -12.94
C GLY A 618 -13.25 -17.52 -12.00
N ARG A 619 -13.35 -18.34 -10.94
CA ARG A 619 -14.47 -18.32 -9.98
C ARG A 619 -14.45 -17.13 -9.01
N GLY A 620 -13.26 -16.61 -8.75
CA GLY A 620 -13.00 -15.43 -7.92
C GLY A 620 -13.26 -14.16 -8.71
N MET A 621 -12.48 -13.97 -9.78
CA MET A 621 -12.58 -12.82 -10.66
C MET A 621 -12.34 -13.20 -12.14
N PRO A 622 -13.40 -13.39 -12.93
CA PRO A 622 -13.32 -13.49 -14.38
C PRO A 622 -13.27 -12.10 -15.03
N ILE A 623 -12.64 -12.00 -16.20
CA ILE A 623 -12.61 -10.84 -17.07
C ILE A 623 -13.43 -11.18 -18.31
N TRP A 624 -14.58 -10.54 -18.49
CA TRP A 624 -15.54 -10.89 -19.55
C TRP A 624 -15.19 -10.23 -20.88
N LYS A 625 -15.44 -10.96 -21.97
CA LYS A 625 -15.16 -10.55 -23.35
C LYS A 625 -16.27 -9.75 -24.02
#